data_AF-A0A849ZJB6-F1
#
_entry.id   AF-A0A849ZJB6-F1
#
_cell.length_a   1.000
_cell.length_b   1.000
_cell.length_c   1.000
_cell.angle_alpha   90.00
_cell.angle_beta   90.00
_cell.angle_gamma   90.00
#
_symmetry.space_group_name_H-M   'P 1'
#
loop_
_entity.id
_entity.type
_entity.pdbx_description
1 polymer ?
#
loop_
_entity_poly.entity_id
_entity_poly.type
_entity_poly.pdbx_seq_one_letter_code
_entity_poly.pdbx_strand_id
1 'polypeptide(L)'
;MTFDLEMITRVYARMPGRVEAARRLAGRPLTLAEKTLYSHLFAGAPTAAFERGKSYVDFAPDRVAMQDATAQMALLQFMQC
;
A
#
# COMPACT_ATOMS: atom_id res chain seq x y z
N MET A 1 10.85 -21.80 -6.51
CA MET A 1 10.34 -21.31 -5.21
C MET A 1 9.63 -20.00 -5.45
N THR A 2 8.36 -19.87 -5.08
CA THR A 2 7.72 -18.56 -4.98
C THR A 2 8.35 -17.84 -3.80
N PHE A 3 9.32 -16.97 -4.07
CA PHE A 3 9.80 -16.00 -3.08
C PHE A 3 8.56 -15.25 -2.53
N ASP A 4 8.54 -15.04 -1.21
CA ASP A 4 7.55 -14.25 -0.49
C ASP A 4 6.13 -14.85 -0.30
N LEU A 5 5.94 -16.17 -0.41
CA LEU A 5 4.61 -16.78 -0.18
C LEU A 5 4.03 -16.44 1.20
N GLU A 6 4.83 -16.49 2.27
CA GLU A 6 4.38 -16.14 3.62
C GLU A 6 3.95 -14.68 3.74
N MET A 7 4.69 -13.76 3.11
CA MET A 7 4.34 -12.33 3.08
C MET A 7 3.02 -12.13 2.35
N ILE A 8 2.87 -12.72 1.17
CA ILE A 8 1.65 -12.65 0.36
C ILE A 8 0.45 -13.17 1.14
N THR A 9 0.56 -14.34 1.77
CA THR A 9 -0.51 -14.91 2.60
C THR A 9 -0.90 -13.97 3.74
N ARG A 10 0.08 -13.35 4.42
CA ARG A 10 -0.18 -12.38 5.49
C ARG A 10 -0.91 -11.13 4.98
N VAL A 11 -0.55 -10.62 3.80
CA VAL A 11 -1.22 -9.46 3.18
C VAL A 11 -2.68 -9.77 2.86
N TYR A 12 -2.95 -10.90 2.22
CA TYR A 12 -4.32 -11.29 1.90
C TYR A 12 -5.14 -11.62 3.15
N ALA A 13 -4.54 -12.18 4.20
CA ALA A 13 -5.23 -12.44 5.47
C ALA A 13 -5.71 -11.15 6.17
N ARG A 14 -4.93 -10.06 6.12
CA ARG A 14 -5.30 -8.77 6.74
C ARG A 14 -6.23 -7.90 5.88
N MET A 15 -6.29 -8.16 4.58
CA MET A 15 -6.98 -7.30 3.61
C MET A 15 -8.49 -7.14 3.87
N PRO A 16 -9.28 -8.20 4.16
CA PRO A 16 -10.72 -8.07 4.38
C PRO A 16 -11.07 -7.10 5.52
N GLY A 17 -10.37 -7.18 6.65
CA GLY A 17 -10.60 -6.30 7.80
C GLY A 17 -10.33 -4.83 7.48
N ARG A 18 -9.25 -4.53 6.75
CA ARG A 18 -8.91 -3.16 6.34
C ARG A 18 -9.90 -2.60 5.32
N VAL A 19 -10.34 -3.43 4.37
CA VAL A 19 -11.33 -3.03 3.36
C VAL A 19 -12.69 -2.72 3.99
N GLU A 20 -13.12 -3.51 4.97
CA GLU A 20 -14.38 -3.24 5.68
C GLU A 20 -14.31 -1.98 6.54
N ALA A 21 -13.19 -1.73 7.22
CA ALA A 21 -12.97 -0.47 7.93
C ALA A 21 -13.01 0.74 6.98
N ALA A 22 -12.34 0.65 5.83
CA ALA A 22 -12.36 1.70 4.81
C ALA A 22 -13.76 1.93 4.22
N ARG A 23 -14.52 0.86 3.96
CA ARG A 23 -15.89 0.95 3.44
C ARG A 23 -16.81 1.68 4.40
N ARG A 24 -16.71 1.37 5.70
CA ARG A 24 -17.48 2.06 6.76
C ARG A 24 -17.16 3.54 6.83
N LEU A 25 -15.88 3.90 6.76
CA LEU A 25 -15.44 5.31 6.78
C LEU A 25 -15.84 6.08 5.52
N ALA A 26 -15.74 5.46 4.34
CA ALA A 26 -16.06 6.11 3.07
C ALA A 26 -17.57 6.24 2.82
N GLY A 27 -18.41 5.43 3.49
CA GLY A 27 -19.87 5.46 3.34
C GLY A 27 -20.38 5.08 1.94
N ARG A 28 -19.53 4.46 1.10
CA ARG A 28 -19.86 4.10 -0.29
C ARG A 28 -19.12 2.83 -0.74
N PRO A 29 -19.54 2.20 -1.84
CA PRO A 29 -18.76 1.14 -2.47
C PRO A 29 -17.35 1.61 -2.87
N LEU A 30 -16.36 0.74 -2.63
CA LEU A 30 -14.97 0.97 -2.99
C LEU A 30 -14.61 0.29 -4.32
N THR A 31 -13.84 0.97 -5.16
CA THR A 31 -13.25 0.37 -6.37
C THR A 31 -12.13 -0.62 -6.00
N LEU A 32 -11.68 -1.44 -6.95
CA LEU A 32 -10.56 -2.35 -6.72
C LEU A 32 -9.29 -1.59 -6.31
N ALA A 33 -8.97 -0.50 -7.00
CA ALA A 33 -7.83 0.34 -6.67
C ALA A 33 -7.92 0.90 -5.25
N GLU A 34 -9.11 1.38 -4.83
CA GLU A 34 -9.31 1.86 -3.46
C GLU A 34 -9.11 0.75 -2.43
N LYS A 35 -9.65 -0.46 -2.68
CA LYS A 35 -9.45 -1.60 -1.78
C LYS A 35 -7.96 -1.92 -1.58
N THR A 36 -7.19 -1.92 -2.67
CA THR A 36 -5.73 -2.16 -2.61
C THR A 36 -5.00 -1.03 -1.89
N LEU A 37 -5.33 0.24 -2.15
CA LEU A 37 -4.68 1.37 -1.47
C LEU A 37 -4.99 1.38 0.04
N TYR A 38 -6.26 1.22 0.41
CA TYR A 38 -6.66 1.14 1.82
C TYR A 38 -6.08 -0.09 2.54
N SER A 39 -5.84 -1.20 1.85
CA SER A 39 -5.21 -2.37 2.48
C SER A 39 -3.71 -2.18 2.74
N HIS A 40 -3.03 -1.27 2.02
CA HIS A 40 -1.59 -1.02 2.13
C HIS A 40 -1.26 0.29 2.87
N LEU A 41 -2.12 0.74 3.78
CA LEU A 41 -1.78 1.87 4.66
C LEU A 41 -0.66 1.50 5.64
N PHE A 42 0.29 2.42 5.81
CA PHE A 42 1.42 2.27 6.73
C PHE A 42 0.96 2.22 8.20
N ALA A 43 0.09 3.14 8.60
CA ALA A 43 -0.44 3.25 9.97
C ALA A 43 -1.41 2.12 10.36
N GLY A 44 -1.70 1.18 9.46
CA GLY A 44 -2.52 0.02 9.76
C GLY A 44 -3.97 0.16 9.30
N ALA A 45 -4.91 0.18 10.24
CA ALA A 45 -6.33 0.36 9.93
C ALA A 45 -6.59 1.82 9.50
N PRO A 46 -7.43 2.04 8.48
CA PRO A 46 -7.79 3.40 8.08
C PRO A 46 -8.48 4.13 9.24
N THR A 47 -8.05 5.35 9.52
CA THR A 47 -8.60 6.22 10.57
C THR A 47 -9.49 7.33 10.02
N ALA A 48 -9.38 7.63 8.73
CA ALA A 48 -10.18 8.63 8.03
C ALA A 48 -10.44 8.20 6.58
N ALA A 49 -11.42 8.83 5.94
CA ALA A 49 -11.65 8.70 4.51
C ALA A 49 -10.72 9.66 3.75
N PHE A 50 -10.04 9.15 2.72
CA PHE A 50 -9.16 9.95 1.88
C PHE A 50 -9.89 10.51 0.64
N GLU A 51 -9.64 11.77 0.32
CA GLU A 51 -10.18 12.45 -0.85
C GLU A 51 -9.31 12.22 -2.08
N ARG A 52 -9.95 11.78 -3.17
CA ARG A 52 -9.29 11.54 -4.45
C ARG A 52 -8.67 12.82 -5.00
N GLY A 53 -7.40 12.75 -5.40
CA GLY A 53 -6.68 13.88 -5.99
C GLY A 53 -6.32 15.00 -5.01
N LYS A 54 -6.56 14.82 -3.70
CA LYS A 54 -6.29 15.83 -2.68
C LYS A 54 -5.50 15.28 -1.50
N SER A 55 -5.88 14.13 -0.98
CA SER A 55 -5.20 13.55 0.18
C SER A 55 -3.86 12.95 -0.23
N TYR A 56 -2.79 13.37 0.44
CA TYR A 56 -1.53 12.64 0.45
C TYR A 56 -1.60 11.53 1.50
N VAL A 57 -1.16 10.33 1.16
CA VAL A 57 -1.39 9.13 1.99
C VAL A 57 -0.12 8.29 2.04
N ASP A 58 0.26 7.90 3.25
CA ASP A 58 1.41 7.04 3.49
C ASP A 58 1.04 5.57 3.27
N PHE A 59 1.50 5.03 2.15
CA PHE A 59 1.37 3.63 1.80
C PHE A 59 2.63 2.86 2.18
N ALA A 60 2.47 1.55 2.40
CA ALA A 60 3.54 0.58 2.59
C ALA A 60 3.58 -0.34 1.35
N PRO A 61 4.33 0.01 0.29
CA PRO A 61 4.51 -0.88 -0.85
C PRO A 61 5.21 -2.18 -0.43
N ASP A 62 4.75 -3.32 -0.93
CA ASP A 62 5.37 -4.62 -0.58
C ASP A 62 6.68 -4.86 -1.34
N ARG A 63 6.88 -4.21 -2.48
CA ARG A 63 8.09 -4.36 -3.31
C ARG A 63 8.39 -3.12 -4.15
N VAL A 64 9.67 -2.89 -4.41
CA VAL A 64 10.17 -1.87 -5.32
C VAL A 64 11.02 -2.54 -6.40
N ALA A 65 10.78 -2.18 -7.65
CA ALA A 65 11.61 -2.58 -8.78
C ALA A 65 12.24 -1.33 -9.39
N MET A 66 13.55 -1.38 -9.66
CA MET A 66 14.30 -0.28 -10.24
C MET A 66 14.84 -0.69 -11.60
N GLN A 67 14.79 0.24 -12.57
CA GLN A 67 15.31 0.02 -13.92
C GLN A 67 16.68 0.67 -14.05
N ASP A 68 17.58 0.08 -14.85
CA ASP A 68 19.00 0.47 -14.97
C ASP A 68 19.23 2.00 -15.08
N ALA A 69 18.42 2.70 -15.87
CA ALA A 69 18.54 4.15 -16.08
C ALA A 69 18.19 5.02 -14.86
N THR A 70 17.40 4.51 -13.91
CA THR A 70 16.96 5.24 -12.70
C THR A 70 17.49 4.62 -11.41
N ALA A 71 17.92 3.36 -11.45
CA ALA A 71 18.42 2.61 -10.31
C ALA A 71 19.70 3.22 -9.73
N GLN A 72 20.60 3.70 -10.60
CA GLN A 72 21.91 4.23 -10.17
C GLN A 72 21.77 5.39 -9.18
N MET A 73 20.95 6.40 -9.51
CA MET A 73 20.76 7.55 -8.63
C MET A 73 19.97 7.19 -7.36
N ALA A 74 18.98 6.31 -7.47
CA ALA A 74 18.22 5.83 -6.31
C ALA A 74 19.11 5.08 -5.30
N LEU A 75 20.02 4.22 -5.78
CA LEU A 75 20.98 3.51 -4.94
C LEU A 75 22.00 4.46 -4.29
N LEU A 76 22.51 5.45 -5.05
CA LEU A 76 23.44 6.45 -4.50
C LEU A 76 22.79 7.25 -3.37
N GLN A 77 21.54 7.69 -3.53
CA GLN A 77 20.81 8.38 -2.47
C GLN A 77 20.63 7.48 -1.24
N PHE A 78 20.32 6.19 -1.42
CA PHE A 78 20.15 5.26 -0.32
C PHE A 78 21.46 4.99 0.45
N MET A 79 22.61 5.00 -0.23
CA MET A 79 23.93 4.80 0.40
C MET A 79 24.43 6.02 1.17
N GLN A 80 23.88 7.21 0.92
CA GLN A 80 24.30 8.47 1.55
C GLN A 80 23.48 8.82 2.81
N CYS A 81 22.52 7.97 3.18
CA CYS A 81 21.71 8.10 4.39
C CYS A 81 22.39 7.46 5.62
#